data_AF-A0A200JGG9-F1
#
_entry.id   AF-A0A200JGG9-F1
#
_cell.length_a   1.000
_cell.length_b   1.000
_cell.length_c   1.000
_cell.angle_alpha   90.00
_cell.angle_beta   90.00
_cell.angle_gamma   90.00
#
_symmetry.space_group_name_H-M   'P 1'
#
loop_
_entity.id
_entity.type
_entity.pdbx_description
1 polymer ?
#
loop_
_entity_poly.entity_id
_entity_poly.type
_entity_poly.pdbx_seq_one_letter_code
_entity_poly.pdbx_strand_id
1 'polypeptide(L)'
;MTSDYDHLTQEFLAGLVLEERTKLYNDLLALEEVHKLNQHSSYYTFRNLKRIFQRHSERRKRTFRYINSHNNELLIHQIHEQHFCKNKYCIQIYFNSKECNYLFIDQLLTALKAPSTSPLRNLREIAI
;
A
#
# COMPACT_ATOMS: atom_id res chain seq x y z
N MET A 1 6.68 -17.74 -8.07
CA MET A 1 6.86 -16.67 -7.06
C MET A 1 5.74 -15.62 -7.10
N THR A 2 5.05 -15.40 -8.22
CA THR A 2 3.86 -14.52 -8.28
C THR A 2 2.59 -15.16 -7.70
N SER A 3 2.49 -16.49 -7.79
CA SER A 3 1.36 -17.30 -7.33
C SER A 3 1.10 -17.22 -5.82
N ASP A 4 2.15 -17.04 -5.01
CA ASP A 4 2.02 -17.06 -3.55
C ASP A 4 1.33 -15.79 -3.04
N TYR A 5 1.57 -14.67 -3.72
CA TYR A 5 0.96 -13.39 -3.38
C TYR A 5 -0.49 -13.28 -3.87
N ASP A 6 -0.88 -14.00 -4.93
CA ASP A 6 -2.27 -14.05 -5.40
C ASP A 6 -3.19 -14.68 -4.34
N HIS A 7 -2.76 -15.79 -3.72
CA HIS A 7 -3.50 -16.43 -2.64
C HIS A 7 -3.62 -15.51 -1.41
N LEU A 8 -2.52 -14.89 -0.99
CA LEU A 8 -2.51 -13.95 0.14
C LEU A 8 -3.41 -12.73 -0.10
N THR A 9 -3.45 -12.26 -1.35
CA THR A 9 -4.32 -11.15 -1.78
C THR A 9 -5.78 -11.53 -1.64
N GLN A 10 -6.18 -12.68 -2.19
CA GLN A 10 -7.56 -13.15 -2.11
C GLN A 10 -8.01 -13.40 -0.66
N GLU A 11 -7.14 -14.02 0.14
CA GLU A 11 -7.38 -14.29 1.56
C GLU A 11 -7.55 -12.99 2.37
N PHE A 12 -6.68 -12.00 2.13
CA PHE A 12 -6.77 -10.71 2.81
C PHE A 12 -8.06 -9.97 2.45
N LEU A 13 -8.38 -9.91 1.15
CA LEU A 13 -9.58 -9.25 0.64
C LEU A 13 -10.87 -9.94 1.12
N ALA A 14 -10.89 -11.27 1.24
CA ALA A 14 -12.03 -12.02 1.74
C ALA A 14 -12.44 -11.61 3.17
N GLY A 15 -11.48 -11.15 3.98
CA GLY A 15 -11.73 -10.65 5.34
C GLY A 15 -12.09 -9.17 5.45
N LEU A 16 -12.11 -8.41 4.36
CA LEU A 16 -12.38 -6.98 4.39
C LEU A 16 -13.84 -6.68 4.06
N VAL A 17 -14.44 -5.78 4.83
CA VAL A 17 -15.78 -5.23 4.56
C VAL A 17 -15.72 -4.31 3.34
N LEU A 18 -16.84 -4.12 2.63
CA LEU A 18 -16.90 -3.31 1.41
C LEU A 18 -16.38 -1.88 1.59
N GLU A 19 -16.67 -1.26 2.74
CA GLU A 19 -16.17 0.08 3.09
C GLU A 19 -14.65 0.10 3.24
N GLU A 20 -14.09 -0.90 3.93
CA GLU A 20 -12.65 -1.06 4.13
C GLU A 20 -11.93 -1.36 2.82
N ARG A 21 -12.53 -2.15 1.93
CA ARG A 21 -12.02 -2.40 0.57
C ARG A 21 -11.94 -1.11 -0.24
N THR A 22 -13.00 -0.29 -0.19
CA THR A 22 -13.03 0.98 -0.92
C THR A 22 -11.99 1.96 -0.38
N LYS A 23 -11.85 2.03 0.95
CA LYS A 23 -10.83 2.85 1.62
C LYS A 23 -9.41 2.38 1.25
N LEU A 24 -9.15 1.08 1.36
CA LEU A 24 -7.88 0.46 0.98
C LEU A 24 -7.58 0.77 -0.49
N TYR A 25 -8.54 0.60 -1.39
CA TYR A 25 -8.36 0.87 -2.81
C TYR A 25 -7.93 2.32 -3.08
N ASN A 26 -8.62 3.29 -2.48
CA ASN A 26 -8.27 4.71 -2.62
C ASN A 26 -6.89 5.03 -2.06
N ASP A 27 -6.56 4.46 -0.89
CA ASP A 27 -5.25 4.64 -0.27
C ASP A 27 -4.12 4.01 -1.11
N LEU A 28 -4.35 2.85 -1.72
CA LEU A 28 -3.40 2.18 -2.61
C LEU A 28 -3.22 2.94 -3.94
N LEU A 29 -4.28 3.52 -4.49
CA LEU A 29 -4.17 4.40 -5.68
C LEU A 29 -3.30 5.62 -5.37
N ALA A 30 -3.53 6.29 -4.25
CA ALA A 30 -2.69 7.40 -3.82
C ALA A 30 -1.23 6.95 -3.58
N LEU A 31 -1.03 5.75 -3.03
CA LEU A 31 0.30 5.16 -2.87
C LEU A 31 1.00 4.93 -4.21
N GLU A 32 0.29 4.42 -5.21
CA GLU A 32 0.79 4.15 -6.56
C GLU A 32 1.24 5.44 -7.27
N GLU A 33 0.43 6.50 -7.20
CA GLU A 33 0.79 7.81 -7.76
C GLU A 33 2.06 8.38 -7.10
N VAL A 34 2.12 8.34 -5.77
CA VAL A 34 3.31 8.78 -5.02
C VAL A 34 4.52 7.92 -5.36
N HIS A 35 4.34 6.60 -5.53
CA HIS A 35 5.44 5.72 -5.93
C HIS A 35 5.96 6.10 -7.33
N LYS A 36 5.09 6.24 -8.33
CA LYS A 36 5.47 6.63 -9.69
C LYS A 36 6.20 7.98 -9.74
N LEU A 37 5.73 8.98 -8.99
CA LEU A 37 6.36 10.30 -8.90
C LEU A 37 7.76 10.23 -8.23
N ASN A 38 7.96 9.31 -7.29
CA ASN A 38 9.21 9.21 -6.54
C ASN A 38 10.20 8.16 -7.09
N GLN A 39 9.75 7.22 -7.93
CA GLN A 39 10.56 6.14 -8.48
C GLN A 39 11.70 6.64 -9.39
N HIS A 40 11.56 7.83 -9.96
CA HIS A 40 12.57 8.44 -10.84
C HIS A 40 13.25 9.66 -10.23
N SER A 41 13.02 9.93 -8.95
CA SER A 41 13.23 11.27 -8.41
C SER A 41 14.26 11.29 -7.27
N SER A 42 15.53 11.18 -7.66
CA SER A 42 16.66 11.56 -6.81
C SER A 42 16.89 13.07 -6.94
N TYR A 43 16.12 13.89 -6.22
CA TYR A 43 16.30 15.34 -6.29
C TYR A 43 17.45 15.79 -5.39
N TYR A 44 18.47 16.43 -5.99
CA TYR A 44 19.44 17.24 -5.27
C TYR A 44 18.80 18.57 -4.90
N THR A 45 18.51 18.78 -3.62
CA THR A 45 17.94 20.06 -3.15
C THR A 45 19.05 21.09 -2.93
N PHE A 46 19.57 21.69 -4.01
CA PHE A 46 20.57 22.78 -3.93
C PHE A 46 20.03 24.09 -3.33
N ARG A 47 18.73 24.19 -3.05
CA ARG A 47 18.08 25.43 -2.58
C ARG A 47 18.40 25.82 -1.11
N ASN A 48 19.11 24.98 -0.37
CA ASN A 48 19.32 25.12 1.08
C ASN A 48 20.78 25.33 1.52
N LEU A 49 21.67 25.83 0.65
CA LEU A 49 23.06 26.16 1.01
C LEU A 49 23.18 27.12 2.23
N LYS A 50 22.12 27.88 2.56
CA LYS A 50 22.09 28.77 3.75
C LYS A 50 21.69 28.07 5.07
N ARG A 51 21.28 26.79 5.06
CA ARG A 51 20.87 26.03 6.26
C ARG A 51 21.85 24.93 6.66
N ILE A 52 23.07 24.95 6.14
CA ILE A 52 24.08 23.89 6.35
C ILE A 52 24.55 23.80 7.82
N PHE A 53 24.38 24.84 8.62
CA PHE A 53 24.86 24.86 10.01
C PHE A 53 23.86 24.38 11.06
N GLN A 54 22.63 24.04 10.69
CA GLN A 54 21.64 23.49 11.60
C GLN A 54 20.71 22.59 10.80
N ARG A 55 20.70 21.26 11.04
CA ARG A 55 19.47 20.47 11.25
C ARG A 55 19.72 18.97 11.06
N HIS A 56 19.30 18.25 12.08
CA HIS A 56 19.00 16.83 12.12
C HIS A 56 18.33 16.33 10.83
N SER A 57 18.65 15.10 10.44
CA SER A 57 17.93 14.36 9.40
C SER A 57 16.43 14.39 9.65
N GLU A 58 15.67 15.11 8.81
CA GLU A 58 14.22 15.10 8.89
C GLU A 58 13.72 13.80 8.26
N ARG A 59 13.24 12.88 9.10
CA ARG A 59 12.67 11.59 8.69
C ARG A 59 11.16 11.67 8.86
N ARG A 60 10.43 11.77 7.74
CA ARG A 60 8.96 11.68 7.77
C ARG A 60 8.55 10.25 7.45
N LYS A 61 7.98 9.56 8.43
CA LYS A 61 7.41 8.22 8.29
C LYS A 61 5.89 8.32 8.33
N ARG A 62 5.21 7.91 7.26
CA ARG A 62 3.76 7.66 7.27
C ARG A 62 3.54 6.16 7.32
N THR A 63 2.66 5.71 8.20
CA THR A 63 2.33 4.29 8.36
C THR A 63 0.84 4.12 8.09
N PHE A 64 0.51 3.22 7.16
CA PHE A 64 -0.84 2.71 6.98
C PHE A 64 -0.91 1.34 7.61
N ARG A 65 -1.95 1.11 8.40
CA ARG A 65 -2.20 -0.15 9.08
C ARG A 65 -3.63 -0.56 8.79
N TYR A 66 -3.78 -1.75 8.23
CA TYR A 66 -5.06 -2.38 7.97
C TYR A 66 -5.07 -3.74 8.65
N ILE A 67 -6.15 -4.04 9.36
CA ILE A 67 -6.37 -5.33 9.99
C ILE A 67 -7.72 -5.81 9.50
N ASN A 68 -7.79 -7.01 8.97
CA ASN A 68 -9.04 -7.60 8.50
C ASN A 68 -9.73 -8.40 9.61
N SER A 69 -10.94 -8.91 9.35
CA SER A 69 -11.70 -9.73 10.31
C SER A 69 -11.05 -11.07 10.67
N HIS A 70 -10.16 -11.57 9.80
CA HIS A 70 -9.34 -12.78 10.05
C HIS A 70 -8.07 -12.48 10.85
N ASN A 71 -7.93 -11.25 11.38
CA ASN A 71 -6.74 -10.78 12.09
C ASN A 71 -5.46 -10.78 11.24
N ASN A 72 -5.60 -10.77 9.91
CA ASN A 72 -4.49 -10.53 9.00
C ASN A 72 -4.19 -9.04 8.96
N GLU A 73 -2.91 -8.70 9.11
CA GLU A 73 -2.41 -7.34 9.20
C GLU A 73 -1.59 -6.96 7.95
N LEU A 74 -1.97 -5.86 7.33
CA LEU A 74 -1.21 -5.20 6.27
C LEU A 74 -0.68 -3.87 6.79
N LEU A 75 0.65 -3.74 6.80
CA LEU A 75 1.38 -2.55 7.20
C LEU A 75 2.15 -1.99 6.00
N ILE A 76 1.94 -0.72 5.70
CA ILE A 76 2.66 -0.02 4.64
C ILE A 76 3.37 1.18 5.26
N HIS A 77 4.69 1.17 5.22
CA HIS A 77 5.53 2.28 5.66
C HIS A 77 6.02 3.08 4.45
N GLN A 78 5.61 4.34 4.38
CA GLN A 78 6.24 5.32 3.50
C GLN A 78 7.27 6.09 4.30
N ILE A 79 8.52 6.00 3.87
CA ILE A 79 9.65 6.62 4.54
C ILE A 79 10.26 7.63 3.57
N HIS A 80 10.26 8.89 3.97
CA HIS A 80 11.03 9.95 3.34
C HIS A 80 12.21 10.30 4.24
N GLU A 81 13.42 10.04 3.76
CA GLU A 81 14.66 10.42 4.43
C GLU A 81 15.30 11.58 3.69
N GLN A 82 15.55 12.68 4.40
CA GLN A 82 16.37 13.78 3.90
C GLN A 82 17.76 13.67 4.51
N HIS A 83 18.75 13.25 3.71
CA HIS A 83 20.14 13.10 4.12
C HIS A 83 21.03 14.10 3.37
N PHE A 84 21.60 15.08 4.07
CA PHE A 84 22.59 16.05 3.54
C PHE A 84 22.29 16.63 2.13
N CYS A 85 21.02 16.93 1.83
CA CYS A 85 20.49 17.43 0.53
C CYS A 85 20.01 16.37 -0.49
N LYS A 86 20.07 15.07 -0.16
CA LYS A 86 19.45 13.97 -0.92
C LYS A 86 18.17 13.52 -0.24
N ASN A 87 17.08 13.50 -1.00
CA ASN A 87 15.83 12.91 -0.57
C ASN A 87 15.80 11.45 -1.05
N LYS A 88 15.63 10.51 -0.12
CA LYS A 88 15.40 9.10 -0.40
C LYS A 88 13.96 8.76 -0.03
N TYR A 89 13.21 8.28 -1.01
CA TYR A 89 11.89 7.71 -0.79
C TYR A 89 11.98 6.19 -0.76
N CYS A 90 11.40 5.57 0.25
CA CYS A 90 11.34 4.12 0.39
C CYS A 90 9.93 3.72 0.86
N ILE A 91 9.39 2.67 0.23
CA ILE A 91 8.17 2.01 0.67
C ILE A 91 8.56 0.65 1.22
N GLN A 92 8.15 0.35 2.45
CA GLN A 92 8.27 -0.98 3.03
C GLN A 92 6.86 -1.53 3.27
N ILE A 93 6.63 -2.77 2.85
CA ILE A 93 5.33 -3.43 2.97
C ILE A 93 5.51 -4.67 3.84
N TYR A 94 4.65 -4.84 4.81
CA TYR A 94 4.62 -6.00 5.68
C TYR A 94 3.22 -6.60 5.69
N PHE A 95 3.14 -7.91 5.48
CA PHE A 95 1.92 -8.69 5.62
C PHE A 95 2.13 -9.73 6.72
N ASN A 96 1.33 -9.70 7.79
CA ASN A 96 1.47 -10.59 8.94
C ASN A 96 2.92 -10.67 9.47
N SER A 97 3.56 -9.51 9.66
CA SER A 97 4.96 -9.37 10.08
C SER A 97 6.02 -9.91 9.10
N LYS A 98 5.64 -10.33 7.89
CA LYS A 98 6.57 -10.70 6.81
C LYS A 98 6.75 -9.56 5.84
N GLU A 99 7.99 -9.23 5.50
CA GLU A 99 8.28 -8.23 4.48
C GLU A 99 7.86 -8.73 3.09
N CYS A 100 7.13 -7.90 2.36
CA CYS A 100 6.63 -8.20 1.03
C CYS A 100 7.15 -7.18 0.01
N ASN A 101 7.30 -7.64 -1.23
CA ASN A 101 7.66 -6.76 -2.33
C ASN A 101 6.45 -5.90 -2.74
N TYR A 102 6.71 -4.77 -3.39
CA TYR A 102 5.70 -3.90 -3.99
C TYR A 102 4.78 -4.63 -4.99
N LEU A 103 5.24 -5.75 -5.58
CA LEU A 103 4.41 -6.65 -6.39
C LEU A 103 3.12 -7.09 -5.68
N PHE A 104 3.13 -7.20 -4.35
CA PHE A 104 1.94 -7.52 -3.56
C PHE A 104 0.90 -6.39 -3.62
N ILE A 105 1.34 -5.13 -3.64
CA ILE A 105 0.45 -3.97 -3.78
C ILE A 105 -0.15 -3.90 -5.18
N ASP A 106 0.64 -4.20 -6.21
CA ASP A 106 0.14 -4.28 -7.59
C ASP A 106 -0.95 -5.35 -7.71
N GLN A 107 -0.73 -6.53 -7.13
CA GLN A 107 -1.74 -7.60 -7.12
C GLN A 107 -3.00 -7.24 -6.32
N LEU A 108 -2.86 -6.59 -5.17
CA LEU A 108 -3.99 -6.05 -4.41
C LEU A 108 -4.81 -5.04 -5.24
N LEU A 109 -4.12 -4.12 -5.94
CA LEU A 109 -4.77 -3.17 -6.83
C LEU A 109 -5.47 -3.87 -8.01
N THR A 110 -4.85 -4.88 -8.62
CA THR A 110 -5.46 -5.66 -9.70
C THR A 110 -6.69 -6.43 -9.22
N ALA A 111 -6.62 -7.06 -8.04
CA ALA A 111 -7.72 -7.82 -7.45
C ALA A 111 -8.89 -6.91 -7.02
N LEU A 112 -8.60 -5.69 -6.58
CA LEU A 112 -9.63 -4.67 -6.26
C LEU A 112 -10.23 -4.02 -7.52
N LYS A 113 -9.47 -3.92 -8.61
CA LYS A 113 -9.95 -3.43 -9.92
C LYS A 113 -10.83 -4.45 -10.63
N ALA A 114 -10.57 -5.74 -10.45
CA ALA A 114 -11.42 -6.78 -10.98
C ALA A 114 -12.79 -6.67 -10.27
N PRO A 115 -13.89 -6.38 -10.98
CA PRO A 115 -15.20 -6.39 -10.35
C PRO A 115 -15.37 -7.78 -9.74
N SER A 116 -15.63 -7.83 -8.43
CA SER A 116 -16.05 -9.07 -7.80
C SER A 116 -17.34 -9.49 -8.51
N THR A 117 -17.23 -10.35 -9.50
CA THR A 117 -18.33 -11.19 -9.94
C THR A 117 -18.63 -12.09 -8.74
N SER A 118 -19.41 -11.56 -7.81
CA SER A 118 -20.13 -12.38 -6.86
C SER A 118 -20.85 -13.43 -7.71
N PRO A 119 -20.54 -14.74 -7.55
CA PRO A 119 -21.51 -15.71 -8.01
C PRO A 119 -22.73 -15.44 -7.13
N LEU A 120 -23.82 -15.02 -7.77
CA LEU A 120 -25.16 -14.90 -7.22
C LEU A 120 -25.52 -16.21 -6.50
N ARG A 121 -25.06 -16.38 -5.26
CA ARG A 121 -25.62 -17.30 -4.30
C ARG A 121 -26.83 -16.58 -3.72
N ASN A 122 -27.99 -17.19 -3.94
CA ASN A 122 -29.32 -16.90 -3.39
C ASN A 122 -30.27 -16.13 -4.32
N LEU A 123 -30.82 -16.86 -5.29
CA LEU A 123 -32.28 -16.88 -5.50
C LEU A 123 -32.71 -18.35 -5.69
N ARG A 124 -32.61 -19.12 -4.61
CA ARG A 124 -33.60 -20.17 -4.35
C ARG A 124 -34.59 -19.56 -3.37
N GLU A 125 -35.85 -19.58 -3.77
CA GLU A 125 -37.10 -19.43 -3.01
C GLU A 125 -38.02 -18.29 -3.49
N ILE A 126 -39.28 -18.70 -3.69
CA ILE A 126 -40.52 -17.96 -3.98
C ILE A 126 -40.70 -17.65 -5.49
N ALA A 127 -41.73 -18.13 -6.22
CA ALA A 127 -43.06 -18.66 -5.91
C ALA A 127 -43.46 -19.73 -6.96
N ILE A 128 -44.08 -20.85 -6.54
CA ILE A 128 -45.49 -21.24 -6.77
C ILE A 128 -45.90 -21.24 -8.25
#